data_AF-A0ABD0PMB2-F1
#
_entry.id   AF-A0ABD0PMB2-F1
#
_cell.length_a   1.000
_cell.length_b   1.000
_cell.length_c   1.000
_cell.angle_alpha   90.00
_cell.angle_beta   90.00
_cell.angle_gamma   90.00
#
_symmetry.space_group_name_H-M   'P 1'
#
loop_
_entity.id
_entity.type
_entity.pdbx_description
1 polymer ?
#
loop_
_entity_poly.entity_id
_entity_poly.type
_entity_poly.pdbx_seq_one_letter_code
_entity_poly.pdbx_strand_id
1 'polypeptide(L)' 'KRACLGEALVRIELFIFFTALLQHFTFKAMVPPEELDTTPANCSFGRMPRTYECYAISRK' A
#
# COMPACT_ATOMS: atom_id res chain seq x y z
N LYS A 1 8.85 -26.95 6.21
CA LYS A 1 7.81 -25.89 6.23
C LYS A 1 8.30 -24.73 7.10
N ARG A 2 8.65 -23.57 6.52
CA ARG A 2 9.00 -22.36 7.28
C ARG A 2 7.86 -21.38 7.13
N ALA A 3 6.96 -21.35 8.11
CA ALA A 3 5.91 -20.34 8.16
C ALA A 3 6.49 -19.04 8.72
N CYS A 4 5.90 -17.90 8.35
CA CYS A 4 6.21 -16.63 8.99
C CYS A 4 5.63 -16.65 10.41
N LEU A 5 6.48 -16.60 11.44
CA LEU A 5 6.03 -16.57 12.83
C LEU A 5 5.14 -15.34 13.13
N GLY A 6 5.34 -14.24 12.39
CA GLY A 6 4.58 -13.00 12.51
C GLY A 6 3.34 -12.92 11.61
N GLU A 7 2.92 -13.99 10.93
CA GLU A 7 1.82 -13.93 9.96
C GLU A 7 0.52 -13.41 10.58
N ALA A 8 0.14 -13.92 11.75
CA ALA A 8 -1.08 -13.50 12.43
C ALA A 8 -1.03 -12.02 12.85
N LEU A 9 0.13 -11.55 13.30
CA LEU A 9 0.35 -10.16 13.71
C LEU A 9 0.26 -9.22 12.50
N VAL A 10 1.05 -9.49 11.45
CA VAL A 10 1.07 -8.68 10.23
C VAL A 10 -0.31 -8.60 9.59
N ARG A 11 -1.09 -9.68 9.63
CA ARG A 11 -2.47 -9.68 9.10
C ARG A 11 -3.37 -8.67 9.81
N ILE A 12 -3.30 -8.61 11.15
CA ILE A 12 -4.10 -7.68 11.95
C ILE A 12 -3.60 -6.25 11.77
N GLU A 13 -2.28 -6.04 11.81
CA GLU A 13 -1.69 -4.71 11.65
C GLU A 13 -2.02 -4.10 10.29
N LEU A 14 -1.84 -4.84 9.19
CA LEU A 14 -2.18 -4.36 7.85
C LEU A 14 -3.68 -4.08 7.75
N PHE A 15 -4.53 -4.94 8.31
CA PHE A 15 -5.97 -4.72 8.31
C PHE A 15 -6.31 -3.40 8.99
N ILE A 16 -5.91 -3.21 10.25
CA ILE A 16 -6.24 -2.00 11.02
C ILE A 16 -5.66 -0.75 10.34
N PHE A 17 -4.40 -0.82 9.89
CA PHE A 17 -3.73 0.29 9.22
C PHE A 17 -4.50 0.73 7.97
N PHE A 18 -4.77 -0.20 7.04
CA PHE A 18 -5.45 0.14 5.80
C PHE A 18 -6.92 0.53 6.03
N THR A 19 -7.64 -0.18 6.92
CA THR A 19 -9.04 0.16 7.17
C THR A 19 -9.19 1.53 7.83
N ALA A 20 -8.35 1.86 8.82
CA ALA A 20 -8.41 3.17 9.47
C ALA A 20 -8.13 4.29 8.47
N LEU A 21 -7.09 4.14 7.63
CA LEU A 21 -6.79 5.12 6.58
C LEU A 21 -7.93 5.26 5.57
N LEU A 22 -8.49 4.16 5.08
CA LEU A 22 -9.54 4.19 4.05
C LEU A 22 -10.93 4.59 4.58
N GLN A 23 -11.18 4.42 5.88
CA GLN A 23 -12.39 4.92 6.55
C GLN A 23 -12.37 6.45 6.64
N HIS A 24 -11.21 7.05 6.92
CA HIS A 24 -11.09 8.51 7.12
C HIS A 24 -10.62 9.28 5.89
N PHE A 25 -9.97 8.64 4.90
CA PHE A 25 -9.40 9.32 3.75
C PHE A 25 -9.80 8.67 2.42
N THR A 26 -9.81 9.48 1.37
CA THR A 26 -9.83 9.04 -0.03
C THR A 26 -8.49 9.39 -0.65
N PHE A 27 -7.76 8.39 -1.12
CA PHE A 27 -6.50 8.60 -1.82
C PHE A 27 -6.76 8.86 -3.30
N LYS A 28 -6.12 9.91 -3.84
CA LYS A 28 -6.11 10.20 -5.28
C LYS A 28 -4.67 10.30 -5.77
N ALA A 29 -4.36 9.62 -6.86
CA ALA A 29 -3.07 9.78 -7.53
C ALA A 29 -2.97 11.16 -8.16
N MET A 30 -1.74 11.68 -8.28
CA MET A 30 -1.47 12.93 -9.00
C MET A 30 -1.59 12.77 -10.52
N VAL A 31 -1.36 11.57 -11.02
CA VAL A 31 -1.49 11.18 -12.43
C VAL A 31 -2.71 10.27 -12.65
N PRO A 32 -3.23 10.19 -13.88
CA PRO A 32 -4.30 9.25 -14.22
C PRO A 32 -3.90 7.79 -13.91
N PRO A 33 -4.85 6.93 -13.53
CA PRO A 33 -4.58 5.52 -13.22
C PRO A 33 -3.90 4.75 -14.37
N GLU A 34 -4.14 5.17 -15.61
CA GLU A 34 -3.59 4.55 -16.82
C GLU A 34 -2.08 4.80 -16.97
N GLU A 35 -1.56 5.87 -16.36
CA GLU A 35 -0.14 6.24 -16.37
C GLU A 35 0.63 5.68 -15.17
N LEU A 36 -0.07 5.04 -14.22
CA LEU A 36 0.57 4.45 -13.03
C LEU A 36 1.26 3.13 -13.38
N ASP A 37 2.58 3.17 -13.48
CA ASP A 37 3.40 1.98 -13.61
C ASP A 37 3.52 1.23 -12.26
N THR A 38 2.88 0.06 -12.19
CA THR A 38 2.93 -0.84 -11.01
C THR A 38 4.07 -1.86 -11.09
N THR A 39 4.91 -1.81 -12.13
CA THR A 39 6.08 -2.69 -12.20
C THR A 39 7.06 -2.36 -11.09
N PRO A 40 7.62 -3.38 -10.41
CA PRO A 40 8.57 -3.17 -9.33
C PRO A 40 9.84 -2.50 -9.88
N ALA A 41 10.35 -1.50 -9.16
CA ALA A 41 11.56 -0.79 -9.54
C ALA A 41 12.78 -1.74 -9.53
N ASN A 42 12.90 -2.53 -8.46
CA ASN A 42 13.97 -3.51 -8.25
C ASN A 42 13.37 -4.84 -7.81
N CYS A 43 13.94 -5.96 -8.28
CA CYS A 43 13.49 -7.32 -7.96
C CYS A 43 14.55 -8.18 -7.22
N SER A 44 15.68 -7.61 -6.82
CA SER A 44 16.80 -8.37 -6.23
C SER A 44 16.49 -8.83 -4.79
N PHE A 45 16.24 -7.91 -3.87
CA PHE A 45 15.84 -8.21 -2.49
C PHE A 45 14.43 -7.68 -2.23
N GLY A 46 13.44 -8.45 -2.68
CA GLY A 46 12.03 -8.07 -2.67
C GLY A 46 11.58 -7.35 -3.94
N ARG A 47 10.26 -7.25 -4.13
CA ARG A 47 9.63 -6.48 -5.20
C ARG A 47 9.33 -5.09 -4.65
N MET A 48 10.25 -4.15 -4.85
CA MET A 48 10.09 -2.80 -4.31
C MET A 48 9.16 -1.98 -5.21
N PRO A 49 8.13 -1.30 -4.67
CA PRO A 49 7.31 -0.39 -5.46
C PRO A 49 8.13 0.81 -5.95
N ARG A 50 7.69 1.41 -7.06
CA ARG A 50 8.16 2.72 -7.50
C ARG A 50 7.61 3.81 -6.57
N THR A 51 8.35 4.91 -6.45
CA THR A 51 7.87 6.09 -5.73
C THR A 51 6.77 6.78 -6.53
N TYR A 52 5.63 7.05 -5.89
CA TYR A 52 4.53 7.81 -6.48
C TYR A 52 4.00 8.83 -5.47
N GLU A 53 3.47 9.93 -5.98
CA GLU A 53 2.82 10.97 -5.18
C GLU A 53 1.30 10.80 -5.21
N CYS A 54 0.66 11.00 -4.06
CA CYS A 54 -0.79 10.94 -3.94
C CYS A 54 -1.28 11.95 -2.91
N TYR A 55 -2.54 12.37 -3.06
CA TYR A 55 -3.24 13.20 -2.10
C TYR A 55 -4.11 12.34 -1.19
N ALA A 56 -4.05 12.60 0.12
CA ALA A 56 -4.98 12.05 1.10
C ALA A 56 -6.07 13.09 1.39
N ILE A 57 -7.29 12.85 0.89
CA ILE A 57 -8.42 13.76 1.05
C ILE A 57 -9.31 13.25 2.17
N SER A 58 -9.49 14.02 3.24
CA SER A 58 -10.35 13.62 4.36
C SER A 58 -11.81 13.39 3.93
N ARG A 59 -12.39 12.26 4.34
CA ARG A 59 -13.82 11.96 4.24
C ARG A 59 -14.48 12.59 5.47
N LYS A 60 -15.37 13.56 5.22
CA LYS A 60 -16.19 14.17 6.29
C LYS A 60 -17.15 13.17 6.89
#